data_AF-A0A3D3F1E6-F1
#
_entry.id   AF-A0A3D3F1E6-F1
#
_cell.length_a   1.000
_cell.length_b   1.000
_cell.length_c   1.000
_cell.angle_alpha   90.00
_cell.angle_beta   90.00
_cell.angle_gamma   90.00
#
_symmetry.space_group_name_H-M   'P 1'
#
loop_
_entity.id
_entity.type
_entity.pdbx_description
1 polymer ?
#
loop_
_entity_poly.entity_id
_entity_poly.type
_entity_poly.pdbx_seq_one_letter_code
_entity_poly.pdbx_strand_id
1 'polypeptide(L)'
;MKRLFLKNIFHLFIAYFSAIFPAGAQNHETKQNFESLFPVQDHGYISYDIPPIIGAWFWGEEQFQPGGYEEFIDEASKHSLYNLLTIGFRVRGRDITDIDVHNQVKKAVDYANEKGVKIALELDPRIAVRKFEALYPDELQESLWLEEVPLSNHTPVDAVVRGINLNDHMTGNRTPYISLRGSLRHVYTYHKTAEGIDPGSLKEITDECEVVFSSSDSVVVRLPESNGYKPEHACVMVTYTHLVPDVFAPHLMEFTRTIVRSYSDIPLAGAMRDEWGFPPSFPADRMTSGKHFWYSQHYAA
;
A
#
# COMPACT_ATOMS: atom_id res chain seq x y z
N MET A 1 -39.95 -0.17 -68.20
CA MET A 1 -38.99 -0.95 -67.37
C MET A 1 -38.34 -0.12 -66.24
N LYS A 2 -39.09 0.74 -65.52
CA LYS A 2 -38.54 1.56 -64.41
C LYS A 2 -39.44 1.59 -63.14
N ARG A 3 -40.46 0.74 -63.05
CA ARG A 3 -41.35 0.65 -61.87
C ARG A 3 -41.33 -0.70 -61.14
N LEU A 4 -40.56 -1.67 -61.63
CA LEU A 4 -40.34 -2.96 -60.94
C LEU A 4 -39.02 -3.01 -60.15
N PHE A 5 -38.11 -2.04 -60.36
CA PHE A 5 -36.79 -2.00 -59.71
C PHE A 5 -36.80 -1.23 -58.37
N LEU A 6 -37.85 -0.45 -58.07
CA LEU A 6 -37.94 0.35 -56.84
C LEU A 6 -38.61 -0.39 -55.66
N LYS A 7 -39.36 -1.47 -55.91
CA LYS A 7 -39.98 -2.26 -54.83
C LYS A 7 -39.02 -3.26 -54.16
N ASN A 8 -37.94 -3.67 -54.83
CA ASN A 8 -36.96 -4.61 -54.27
C ASN A 8 -35.81 -3.94 -53.51
N ILE A 9 -35.65 -2.60 -53.60
CA ILE A 9 -34.66 -1.87 -52.80
C ILE A 9 -35.23 -1.48 -51.42
N PHE A 10 -36.56 -1.33 -51.29
CA PHE A 10 -37.19 -0.97 -50.02
C PHE A 10 -37.32 -2.16 -49.04
N HIS A 11 -37.27 -3.41 -49.53
CA HIS A 11 -37.25 -4.60 -48.65
C HIS A 11 -35.83 -5.06 -48.28
N LEU A 12 -34.79 -4.62 -48.99
CA LEU A 12 -33.40 -4.87 -48.55
C LEU A 12 -32.93 -3.88 -47.47
N PHE A 13 -33.52 -2.68 -47.37
CA PHE A 13 -33.12 -1.69 -46.37
C PHE A 13 -33.77 -1.89 -44.99
N ILE A 14 -34.89 -2.61 -44.90
CA ILE A 14 -35.57 -2.90 -43.61
C ILE A 14 -35.01 -4.16 -42.95
N ALA A 15 -34.42 -5.09 -43.71
CA ALA A 15 -33.83 -6.32 -43.17
C ALA A 15 -32.39 -6.15 -42.65
N TYR A 16 -31.70 -5.04 -42.96
CA TYR A 16 -30.30 -4.81 -42.52
C TYR A 16 -30.17 -3.91 -41.28
N PHE A 17 -31.28 -3.34 -40.78
CA PHE A 17 -31.30 -2.55 -39.54
C PHE A 17 -31.86 -3.31 -38.33
N SER A 18 -32.12 -4.61 -38.45
CA SER A 18 -32.66 -5.45 -37.37
C SER A 18 -31.62 -6.35 -36.70
N ALA A 19 -30.32 -6.21 -37.02
CA ALA A 19 -29.26 -7.09 -36.52
C ALA A 19 -28.13 -6.38 -35.77
N ILE A 20 -28.30 -5.12 -35.37
CA ILE A 20 -27.34 -4.43 -34.49
C ILE A 20 -28.11 -3.54 -33.49
N PHE A 21 -28.72 -4.18 -32.52
CA PHE A 21 -28.80 -3.67 -31.15
C PHE A 21 -28.78 -4.92 -30.27
N PRO A 22 -27.68 -5.23 -29.55
CA PRO A 22 -27.86 -6.02 -28.34
C PRO A 22 -28.85 -5.23 -27.49
N ALA A 23 -29.87 -5.95 -27.04
CA ALA A 23 -30.81 -5.53 -26.02
C ALA A 23 -30.12 -4.61 -25.01
N GLY A 24 -30.81 -3.54 -24.64
CA GLY A 24 -30.40 -2.73 -23.51
C GLY A 24 -30.01 -3.67 -22.37
N ALA A 25 -28.71 -3.78 -22.13
CA ALA A 25 -28.21 -4.20 -20.86
C ALA A 25 -28.71 -3.10 -19.93
N GLN A 26 -29.88 -3.33 -19.34
CA GLN A 26 -30.09 -2.85 -18.00
C GLN A 26 -28.86 -3.35 -17.25
N ASN A 27 -27.91 -2.44 -17.03
CA ASN A 27 -27.04 -2.51 -15.88
C ASN A 27 -28.00 -2.43 -14.68
N HIS A 28 -28.64 -3.56 -14.38
CA HIS A 28 -28.81 -3.93 -13.01
C HIS A 28 -27.37 -4.06 -12.52
N GLU A 29 -26.83 -2.94 -12.04
CA GLU A 29 -26.01 -3.00 -10.84
C GLU A 29 -26.86 -3.82 -9.87
N THR A 30 -26.59 -5.11 -9.83
CA THR A 30 -26.99 -5.96 -8.73
C THR A 30 -26.28 -5.31 -7.56
N LYS A 31 -26.95 -4.35 -6.90
CA LYS A 31 -26.50 -3.84 -5.61
C LYS A 31 -26.23 -5.09 -4.80
N GLN A 32 -24.96 -5.32 -4.48
CA GLN A 32 -24.58 -6.43 -3.62
C GLN A 32 -25.51 -6.35 -2.43
N ASN A 33 -26.40 -7.34 -2.31
CA ASN A 33 -27.29 -7.37 -1.18
C ASN A 33 -26.43 -7.75 0.01
N PHE A 34 -25.95 -6.75 0.75
CA PHE A 34 -25.07 -6.96 1.90
C PHE A 34 -25.72 -7.90 2.91
N GLU A 35 -27.05 -7.94 2.97
CA GLU A 35 -27.81 -8.89 3.79
C GLU A 35 -27.50 -10.36 3.46
N SER A 36 -27.16 -10.68 2.20
CA SER A 36 -26.76 -12.03 1.78
C SER A 36 -25.30 -12.39 2.11
N LEU A 37 -24.49 -11.42 2.52
CA LEU A 37 -23.13 -11.64 3.03
C LEU A 37 -23.10 -11.88 4.54
N PHE A 38 -24.21 -11.62 5.23
CA PHE A 38 -24.28 -11.76 6.68
C PHE A 38 -24.83 -13.15 7.04
N PRO A 39 -24.09 -13.95 7.82
CA PRO A 39 -24.59 -15.24 8.26
C PRO A 39 -25.87 -15.04 9.08
N VAL A 40 -26.83 -15.95 8.86
CA VAL A 40 -28.02 -16.10 9.71
C VAL A 40 -27.52 -16.20 11.16
N GLN A 41 -28.16 -15.45 12.05
CA GLN A 41 -27.84 -15.22 13.47
C GLN A 41 -27.65 -16.54 14.25
N ASP A 42 -26.53 -17.22 14.04
CA ASP A 42 -26.11 -18.35 14.86
C ASP A 42 -24.58 -18.58 14.79
N HIS A 43 -24.03 -18.87 15.96
CA HIS A 43 -22.65 -19.31 16.25
C HIS A 43 -21.53 -18.26 16.16
N GLY A 44 -21.45 -17.39 17.17
CA GLY A 44 -20.16 -16.83 17.61
C GLY A 44 -19.81 -15.40 17.20
N TYR A 45 -20.61 -14.76 16.33
CA TYR A 45 -20.45 -13.36 15.94
C TYR A 45 -21.26 -12.41 16.84
N ILE A 46 -20.87 -11.13 16.90
CA ILE A 46 -21.64 -10.08 17.59
C ILE A 46 -22.92 -9.82 16.79
N SER A 47 -24.07 -9.74 17.47
CA SER A 47 -25.34 -9.42 16.81
C SER A 47 -25.26 -8.10 16.06
N TYR A 48 -25.68 -8.07 14.80
CA TYR A 48 -25.74 -6.85 13.98
C TYR A 48 -26.67 -5.78 14.54
N ASP A 49 -27.62 -6.16 15.40
CA ASP A 49 -28.55 -5.24 16.06
C ASP A 49 -27.89 -4.41 17.17
N ILE A 50 -26.67 -4.78 17.60
CA ILE A 50 -25.93 -4.09 18.64
C ILE A 50 -24.58 -3.66 18.06
N PRO A 51 -24.31 -2.35 17.90
CA PRO A 51 -23.01 -1.91 17.45
C PRO A 51 -21.93 -2.41 18.41
N PRO A 52 -20.79 -2.92 17.91
CA PRO A 52 -19.73 -3.38 18.78
C PRO A 52 -19.17 -2.18 19.57
N ILE A 53 -18.94 -2.40 20.86
CA ILE A 53 -18.19 -1.48 21.72
C ILE A 53 -16.75 -1.99 21.69
N ILE A 54 -15.92 -1.28 20.93
CA ILE A 54 -14.60 -1.75 20.53
C ILE A 54 -13.53 -1.23 21.50
N GLY A 55 -12.75 -2.15 22.06
CA GLY A 55 -11.47 -1.85 22.71
C GLY A 55 -10.31 -2.16 21.78
N ALA A 56 -9.31 -1.29 21.73
CA ALA A 56 -8.03 -1.57 21.05
C ALA A 56 -7.03 -2.14 22.06
N TRP A 57 -6.42 -3.27 21.73
CA TRP A 57 -5.46 -3.95 22.59
C TRP A 57 -4.22 -4.38 21.80
N PHE A 58 -3.08 -3.81 22.16
CA PHE A 58 -1.82 -4.06 21.48
C PHE A 58 -0.93 -4.98 22.31
N TRP A 59 -0.63 -6.16 21.78
CA TRP A 59 0.16 -7.16 22.50
C TRP A 59 1.64 -6.82 22.49
N GLY A 60 2.26 -6.91 23.66
CA GLY A 60 3.71 -6.99 23.86
C GLY A 60 4.15 -8.43 24.16
N GLU A 61 5.38 -8.60 24.65
CA GLU A 61 5.95 -9.92 24.97
C GLU A 61 5.19 -10.67 26.07
N GLU A 62 4.54 -9.95 26.98
CA GLU A 62 3.76 -10.51 28.08
C GLU A 62 2.60 -11.36 27.59
N GLN A 63 1.84 -10.87 26.59
CA GLN A 63 0.69 -11.59 26.05
C GLN A 63 1.08 -12.88 25.32
N PHE A 64 2.36 -13.04 24.95
CA PHE A 64 2.89 -14.26 24.38
C PHE A 64 3.38 -15.29 25.43
N GLN A 65 3.35 -14.95 26.72
CA GLN A 65 3.57 -15.94 27.78
C GLN A 65 2.34 -16.85 27.94
N PRO A 66 2.50 -18.08 28.46
CA PRO A 66 1.37 -18.92 28.82
C PRO A 66 0.42 -18.18 29.78
N GLY A 67 -0.85 -18.00 29.37
CA GLY A 67 -1.86 -17.27 30.15
C GLY A 67 -1.71 -15.74 30.17
N GLY A 68 -0.73 -15.16 29.46
CA GLY A 68 -0.46 -13.71 29.49
C GLY A 68 -1.57 -12.81 28.91
N TYR A 69 -2.56 -13.41 28.25
CA TYR A 69 -3.76 -12.73 27.76
C TYR A 69 -4.91 -12.71 28.78
N GLU A 70 -4.87 -13.55 29.82
CA GLU A 70 -6.02 -13.82 30.68
C GLU A 70 -6.42 -12.61 31.52
N GLU A 71 -5.45 -11.94 32.16
CA GLU A 71 -5.70 -10.79 33.04
C GLU A 71 -6.45 -9.66 32.32
N PHE A 72 -5.96 -9.26 31.13
CA PHE A 72 -6.60 -8.18 30.37
C PHE A 72 -8.02 -8.56 29.91
N ILE A 73 -8.23 -9.80 29.48
CA ILE A 73 -9.56 -10.28 29.07
C ILE A 73 -10.51 -10.33 30.27
N ASP A 74 -10.02 -10.76 31.44
CA ASP A 74 -10.79 -10.76 32.68
C ASP A 74 -11.20 -9.34 33.09
N GLU A 75 -10.29 -8.39 33.03
CA GLU A 75 -10.59 -6.99 33.32
C GLU A 75 -11.57 -6.40 32.31
N ALA A 76 -11.37 -6.64 31.01
CA ALA A 76 -12.27 -6.18 29.96
C ALA A 76 -13.69 -6.77 30.15
N SER A 77 -13.81 -8.06 30.41
CA SER A 77 -15.10 -8.75 30.57
C SER A 77 -15.85 -8.33 31.84
N LYS A 78 -15.14 -8.04 32.95
CA LYS A 78 -15.76 -7.71 34.25
C LYS A 78 -16.00 -6.22 34.44
N HIS A 79 -15.14 -5.37 33.87
CA HIS A 79 -15.05 -3.96 34.24
C HIS A 79 -15.20 -2.98 33.08
N SER A 80 -15.41 -3.47 31.86
CA SER A 80 -15.66 -2.62 30.69
C SER A 80 -16.98 -2.97 30.00
N LEU A 81 -17.38 -2.13 29.05
CA LEU A 81 -18.48 -2.42 28.13
C LEU A 81 -18.00 -3.06 26.83
N TYR A 82 -16.70 -3.35 26.70
CA TYR A 82 -16.14 -3.90 25.47
C TYR A 82 -16.71 -5.29 25.20
N ASN A 83 -17.38 -5.45 24.07
CA ASN A 83 -17.83 -6.74 23.57
C ASN A 83 -16.95 -7.23 22.39
N LEU A 84 -16.09 -6.36 21.86
CA LEU A 84 -15.10 -6.66 20.84
C LEU A 84 -13.75 -6.06 21.23
N LEU A 85 -12.71 -6.89 21.27
CA LEU A 85 -11.33 -6.46 21.34
C LEU A 85 -10.70 -6.59 19.96
N THR A 86 -10.11 -5.50 19.50
CA THR A 86 -9.25 -5.51 18.34
C THR A 86 -7.81 -5.73 18.78
N ILE A 87 -7.14 -6.71 18.19
CA ILE A 87 -5.80 -7.11 18.59
C ILE A 87 -4.82 -6.81 17.46
N GLY A 88 -3.78 -6.04 17.79
CA GLY A 88 -2.59 -5.87 16.97
C GLY A 88 -1.35 -6.27 17.78
N PHE A 89 -0.28 -6.67 17.10
CA PHE A 89 0.95 -7.08 17.78
C PHE A 89 2.00 -5.97 17.68
N ARG A 90 2.72 -5.71 18.77
CA ARG A 90 3.82 -4.73 18.81
C ARG A 90 5.11 -5.38 19.31
N VAL A 91 5.38 -6.58 18.82
CA VAL A 91 6.56 -7.38 19.15
C VAL A 91 7.49 -7.46 17.95
N ARG A 92 8.79 -7.27 18.20
CA ARG A 92 9.84 -7.33 17.18
C ARG A 92 10.19 -8.78 16.89
N GLY A 93 10.32 -9.13 15.60
CA GLY A 93 10.75 -10.47 15.18
C GLY A 93 9.67 -11.56 15.27
N ARG A 94 8.41 -11.19 15.57
CA ARG A 94 7.26 -12.08 15.47
C ARG A 94 6.29 -11.59 14.41
N ASP A 95 6.02 -12.46 13.45
CA ASP A 95 5.18 -12.23 12.29
C ASP A 95 3.79 -12.84 12.51
N ILE A 96 2.72 -12.22 12.00
CA ILE A 96 1.36 -12.79 12.05
C ILE A 96 1.29 -14.18 11.40
N THR A 97 2.20 -14.49 10.50
CA THR A 97 2.25 -15.79 9.82
C THR A 97 3.11 -16.84 10.55
N ASP A 98 3.64 -16.54 11.73
CA ASP A 98 4.39 -17.50 12.54
C ASP A 98 3.46 -18.45 13.31
N ILE A 99 3.86 -19.71 13.43
CA ILE A 99 3.02 -20.76 14.01
C ILE A 99 2.83 -20.60 15.53
N ASP A 100 3.80 -20.06 16.25
CA ASP A 100 3.66 -19.75 17.67
C ASP A 100 2.67 -18.60 17.89
N VAL A 101 2.69 -17.60 17.00
CA VAL A 101 1.74 -16.49 17.01
C VAL A 101 0.33 -16.98 16.76
N HIS A 102 0.11 -17.79 15.72
CA HIS A 102 -1.19 -18.41 15.42
C HIS A 102 -1.74 -19.20 16.62
N ASN A 103 -0.92 -20.07 17.20
CA ASN A 103 -1.33 -20.89 18.34
C ASN A 103 -1.65 -20.06 19.58
N GLN A 104 -0.92 -18.96 19.82
CA GLN A 104 -1.19 -18.08 20.96
C GLN A 104 -2.49 -17.30 20.76
N VAL A 105 -2.74 -16.79 19.55
CA VAL A 105 -4.02 -16.16 19.19
C VAL A 105 -5.16 -17.11 19.45
N LYS A 106 -5.05 -18.37 18.99
CA LYS A 106 -6.09 -19.38 19.16
C LYS A 106 -6.51 -19.52 20.62
N LYS A 107 -5.53 -19.67 21.51
CA LYS A 107 -5.79 -19.78 22.96
C LYS A 107 -6.46 -18.53 23.54
N ALA A 108 -6.01 -17.33 23.14
CA ALA A 108 -6.61 -16.09 23.62
C ALA A 108 -8.04 -15.91 23.10
N VAL A 109 -8.32 -16.32 21.86
CA VAL A 109 -9.66 -16.29 21.27
C VAL A 109 -10.60 -17.26 21.97
N ASP A 110 -10.15 -18.49 22.23
CA ASP A 110 -10.94 -19.48 22.97
C ASP A 110 -11.28 -18.95 24.37
N TYR A 111 -10.29 -18.40 25.09
CA TYR A 111 -10.50 -17.81 26.41
C TYR A 111 -11.42 -16.59 26.39
N ALA A 112 -11.25 -15.67 25.44
CA ALA A 112 -12.11 -14.49 25.31
C ALA A 112 -13.57 -14.90 25.06
N ASN A 113 -13.77 -15.91 24.20
CA ASN A 113 -15.10 -16.44 23.92
C ASN A 113 -15.77 -17.02 25.17
N GLU A 114 -15.04 -17.75 26.02
CA GLU A 114 -15.55 -18.23 27.32
C GLU A 114 -15.95 -17.09 28.25
N LYS A 115 -15.28 -15.93 28.15
CA LYS A 115 -15.55 -14.71 28.94
C LYS A 115 -16.59 -13.79 28.31
N GLY A 116 -17.18 -14.18 27.18
CA GLY A 116 -18.19 -13.38 26.47
C GLY A 116 -17.62 -12.17 25.72
N VAL A 117 -16.30 -12.10 25.53
CA VAL A 117 -15.62 -11.04 24.76
C VAL A 117 -15.18 -11.60 23.43
N LYS A 118 -15.43 -10.87 22.34
CA LYS A 118 -15.01 -11.27 21.00
C LYS A 118 -13.68 -10.65 20.61
N ILE A 119 -12.96 -11.28 19.70
CA ILE A 119 -11.69 -10.78 19.18
C ILE A 119 -11.77 -10.59 17.67
N ALA A 120 -11.33 -9.43 17.19
CA ALA A 120 -10.97 -9.17 15.80
C ALA A 120 -9.47 -8.97 15.68
N LEU A 121 -8.82 -9.69 14.78
CA LEU A 121 -7.36 -9.70 14.66
C LEU A 121 -6.88 -8.80 13.53
N GLU A 122 -5.78 -8.08 13.76
CA GLU A 122 -5.04 -7.36 12.73
C GLU A 122 -4.43 -8.36 11.74
N LEU A 123 -5.03 -8.49 10.55
CA LEU A 123 -4.57 -9.37 9.48
C LEU A 123 -3.98 -8.54 8.35
N ASP A 124 -3.02 -7.68 8.70
CA ASP A 124 -2.39 -6.74 7.80
C ASP A 124 -1.09 -7.31 7.21
N PRO A 125 -0.89 -7.41 5.88
CA PRO A 125 0.38 -7.80 5.27
C PRO A 125 1.60 -6.98 5.69
N ARG A 126 1.43 -5.74 6.19
CA ARG A 126 2.53 -4.91 6.72
C ARG A 126 3.19 -5.53 7.96
N ILE A 127 2.46 -6.34 8.72
CA ILE A 127 3.01 -7.06 9.87
C ILE A 127 3.67 -8.39 9.45
N ALA A 128 3.61 -8.73 8.16
CA ALA A 128 4.25 -9.87 7.53
C ALA A 128 5.32 -9.48 6.50
N VAL A 129 5.89 -8.27 6.63
CA VAL A 129 6.67 -7.61 5.57
C VAL A 129 7.88 -8.41 5.08
N ARG A 130 8.60 -9.10 5.98
CA ARG A 130 9.77 -9.91 5.60
C ARG A 130 9.36 -11.13 4.77
N LYS A 131 8.19 -11.72 5.04
CA LYS A 131 7.69 -12.83 4.23
C LYS A 131 7.16 -12.33 2.88
N PHE A 132 6.55 -11.15 2.84
CA PHE A 132 6.17 -10.52 1.58
C PHE A 132 7.40 -10.23 0.71
N GLU A 133 8.43 -9.57 1.27
CA GLU A 133 9.72 -9.30 0.60
C GLU A 133 10.35 -10.59 0.04
N ALA A 134 10.37 -11.67 0.83
CA ALA A 134 10.97 -12.93 0.40
C ALA A 134 10.25 -13.56 -0.81
N LEU A 135 8.93 -13.34 -0.94
CA LEU A 135 8.12 -13.87 -2.04
C LEU A 135 8.08 -12.93 -3.25
N TYR A 136 8.05 -11.62 -3.01
CA TYR A 136 7.83 -10.58 -4.01
C TYR A 136 8.81 -9.41 -3.82
N PRO A 137 10.13 -9.64 -4.02
CA PRO A 137 11.17 -8.64 -3.71
C PRO A 137 11.08 -7.37 -4.57
N ASP A 138 10.43 -7.44 -5.73
CA ASP A 138 10.26 -6.32 -6.65
C ASP A 138 8.89 -5.60 -6.52
N GLU A 139 8.07 -6.01 -5.55
CA GLU A 139 6.73 -5.44 -5.31
C GLU A 139 6.68 -4.65 -3.99
N LEU A 140 7.82 -4.08 -3.61
CA LEU A 140 7.98 -3.27 -2.42
C LEU A 140 7.77 -1.78 -2.72
N GLN A 141 7.21 -1.06 -1.76
CA GLN A 141 6.88 0.35 -1.89
C GLN A 141 8.13 1.19 -2.14
N GLU A 142 8.06 2.09 -3.11
CA GLU A 142 9.11 3.06 -3.36
C GLU A 142 8.73 4.46 -2.87
N SER A 143 9.74 5.28 -2.66
CA SER A 143 9.62 6.73 -2.49
C SER A 143 10.45 7.44 -3.55
N LEU A 144 9.95 8.54 -4.09
CA LEU A 144 10.58 9.38 -5.09
C LEU A 144 11.20 10.62 -4.42
N TRP A 145 12.46 10.87 -4.73
CA TRP A 145 13.30 11.90 -4.15
C TRP A 145 13.83 12.82 -5.23
N LEU A 146 13.64 14.12 -5.03
CA LEU A 146 14.01 15.15 -5.97
C LEU A 146 15.16 15.96 -5.37
N GLU A 147 16.30 15.95 -6.06
CA GLU A 147 17.43 16.82 -5.73
C GLU A 147 17.71 17.74 -6.90
N GLU A 148 17.73 19.04 -6.61
CA GLU A 148 18.03 20.05 -7.61
C GLU A 148 19.45 20.58 -7.43
N VAL A 149 20.24 20.57 -8.49
CA VAL A 149 21.63 21.01 -8.48
C VAL A 149 21.93 21.98 -9.63
N PRO A 150 22.78 22.99 -9.39
CA PRO A 150 23.32 23.80 -10.47
C PRO A 150 24.35 23.00 -11.28
N LEU A 151 24.32 23.15 -12.60
CA LEU A 151 25.33 22.59 -13.50
C LEU A 151 26.52 23.56 -13.62
N SER A 152 27.72 22.99 -13.72
CA SER A 152 28.96 23.74 -13.98
C SER A 152 29.22 23.83 -15.48
N ASN A 153 29.73 24.98 -15.93
CA ASN A 153 30.08 25.21 -17.34
C ASN A 153 31.42 24.58 -17.78
N HIS A 154 32.15 23.96 -16.85
CA HIS A 154 33.54 23.56 -17.07
C HIS A 154 33.87 22.15 -16.57
N THR A 155 33.00 21.58 -15.75
CA THR A 155 33.24 20.29 -15.11
C THR A 155 31.92 19.55 -14.91
N PRO A 156 31.91 18.22 -15.04
CA PRO A 156 30.81 17.40 -14.54
C PRO A 156 30.50 17.70 -13.07
N VAL A 157 29.22 17.52 -12.68
CA VAL A 157 28.74 17.74 -11.32
C VAL A 157 28.19 16.43 -10.77
N ASP A 158 28.56 16.07 -9.54
CA ASP A 158 28.00 14.91 -8.85
C ASP A 158 26.86 15.36 -7.94
N ALA A 159 25.63 14.96 -8.25
CA ALA A 159 24.48 15.12 -7.36
C ALA A 159 24.42 13.95 -6.38
N VAL A 160 24.25 14.25 -5.10
CA VAL A 160 24.12 13.26 -4.03
C VAL A 160 22.72 13.30 -3.47
N VAL A 161 21.90 12.31 -3.82
CA VAL A 161 20.57 12.12 -3.22
C VAL A 161 20.74 11.19 -2.02
N ARG A 162 20.24 11.59 -0.85
CA ARG A 162 20.35 10.81 0.40
C ARG A 162 19.01 10.17 0.76
N GLY A 163 19.02 8.85 0.86
CA GLY A 163 17.92 8.06 1.38
C GLY A 163 17.89 8.11 2.91
N ILE A 164 16.74 7.77 3.46
CA ILE A 164 16.54 7.64 4.91
C ILE A 164 15.67 6.44 5.19
N ASN A 165 15.88 5.81 6.35
CA ASN A 165 14.88 4.90 6.89
C ASN A 165 13.71 5.74 7.40
N LEU A 166 12.50 5.32 7.05
CA LEU A 166 11.26 5.95 7.48
C LEU A 166 10.61 5.10 8.57
N ASN A 167 9.73 5.69 9.36
CA ASN A 167 8.88 4.96 10.29
C ASN A 167 7.55 5.69 10.50
N ASP A 168 6.62 5.00 11.13
CA ASP A 168 5.41 5.57 11.71
C ASP A 168 5.23 5.10 13.16
N HIS A 169 4.09 5.48 13.73
CA HIS A 169 3.71 5.06 15.07
C HIS A 169 3.35 3.55 15.16
N MET A 170 3.11 2.87 14.03
CA MET A 170 2.78 1.44 13.97
C MET A 170 4.03 0.55 13.90
N THR A 171 5.04 1.02 13.18
CA THR A 171 6.31 0.35 12.88
C THR A 171 7.44 0.76 13.80
N GLY A 172 7.32 1.89 14.51
CA GLY A 172 8.39 2.45 15.35
C GLY A 172 8.90 1.49 16.43
N ASN A 173 8.02 0.66 16.99
CA ASN A 173 8.36 -0.40 17.96
C ASN A 173 8.54 -1.79 17.31
N ARG A 174 8.40 -1.90 15.98
CA ARG A 174 8.56 -3.14 15.20
C ARG A 174 9.69 -2.99 14.19
N THR A 175 9.44 -3.31 12.92
CA THR A 175 10.37 -3.13 11.82
C THR A 175 10.01 -1.83 11.10
N PRO A 176 10.89 -0.80 11.12
CA PRO A 176 10.64 0.44 10.39
C PRO A 176 10.66 0.19 8.88
N TYR A 177 10.27 1.19 8.09
CA TYR A 177 10.44 1.19 6.63
C TYR A 177 11.93 1.39 6.31
N ILE A 178 12.64 0.27 6.28
CA ILE A 178 14.07 0.24 5.99
C ILE A 178 14.25 0.51 4.50
N SER A 179 15.05 1.50 4.14
CA SER A 179 15.48 1.69 2.76
C SER A 179 16.39 0.53 2.36
N LEU A 180 16.06 -0.16 1.27
CA LEU A 180 16.76 -1.37 0.81
C LEU A 180 17.68 -1.07 -0.36
N ARG A 181 17.24 -0.26 -1.31
CA ARG A 181 17.97 0.09 -2.54
C ARG A 181 17.57 1.46 -3.06
N GLY A 182 18.54 2.22 -3.55
CA GLY A 182 18.34 3.44 -4.33
C GLY A 182 18.47 3.17 -5.83
N SER A 183 17.75 3.92 -6.66
CA SER A 183 17.82 3.80 -8.12
C SER A 183 17.53 5.13 -8.80
N LEU A 184 18.33 5.49 -9.82
CA LEU A 184 18.04 6.63 -10.66
C LEU A 184 16.76 6.36 -11.48
N ARG A 185 15.84 7.32 -11.50
CA ARG A 185 14.64 7.27 -12.35
C ARG A 185 14.76 8.17 -13.55
N HIS A 186 14.89 9.48 -13.31
CA HIS A 186 14.98 10.47 -14.37
C HIS A 186 15.91 11.61 -13.96
N VAL A 187 16.48 12.28 -14.97
CA VAL A 187 17.17 13.55 -14.79
C VAL A 187 16.62 14.54 -15.80
N TYR A 188 16.15 15.68 -15.31
CA TYR A 188 15.67 16.77 -16.14
C TYR A 188 16.57 17.98 -15.99
N THR A 189 16.83 18.69 -17.08
CA THR A 189 17.50 19.99 -17.10
C THR A 189 16.52 21.08 -17.50
N TYR A 190 16.71 22.28 -16.96
CA TYR A 190 15.85 23.43 -17.25
C TYR A 190 16.48 24.76 -16.83
N HIS A 191 15.95 25.85 -17.38
CA HIS A 191 16.22 27.21 -16.95
C HIS A 191 15.26 27.58 -15.82
N LYS A 192 15.81 28.20 -14.78
CA LYS A 192 15.01 28.84 -13.73
C LYS A 192 14.76 30.30 -14.09
N THR A 193 13.54 30.72 -13.84
CA THR A 193 13.07 32.10 -13.93
C THR A 193 12.60 32.57 -12.54
N ALA A 194 12.23 33.83 -12.42
CA ALA A 194 11.63 34.35 -11.20
C ALA A 194 10.29 33.68 -10.85
N GLU A 195 9.61 33.09 -11.84
CA GLU A 195 8.28 32.47 -11.71
C GLU A 195 8.36 30.94 -11.51
N GLY A 196 9.55 30.35 -11.59
CA GLY A 196 9.79 28.92 -11.51
C GLY A 196 10.53 28.38 -12.73
N ILE A 197 10.23 27.15 -13.12
CA ILE A 197 10.85 26.47 -14.26
C ILE A 197 10.29 27.05 -15.57
N ASP A 198 11.16 27.43 -16.52
CA ASP A 198 10.73 27.72 -17.90
C ASP A 198 10.31 26.41 -18.60
N PRO A 199 9.01 26.20 -18.91
CA PRO A 199 8.55 24.94 -19.49
C PRO A 199 9.16 24.64 -20.86
N GLY A 200 9.53 25.67 -21.63
CA GLY A 200 10.15 25.49 -22.95
C GLY A 200 11.59 24.98 -22.89
N SER A 201 12.21 25.05 -21.71
CA SER A 201 13.60 24.63 -21.48
C SER A 201 13.73 23.21 -20.91
N LEU A 202 12.61 22.59 -20.50
CA LEU A 202 12.63 21.30 -19.85
C LEU A 202 13.10 20.20 -20.81
N LYS A 203 14.22 19.57 -20.48
CA LYS A 203 14.79 18.47 -21.27
C LYS A 203 15.19 17.32 -20.36
N GLU A 204 14.71 16.13 -20.66
CA GLU A 204 15.21 14.91 -20.04
C GLU A 204 16.60 14.56 -20.57
N ILE A 205 17.54 14.26 -19.66
CA ILE A 205 18.93 13.93 -19.95
C ILE A 205 19.39 12.68 -19.19
N THR A 206 18.46 11.82 -18.76
CA THR A 206 18.75 10.61 -17.96
C THR A 206 19.85 9.75 -18.58
N ASP A 207 19.79 9.54 -19.90
CA ASP A 207 20.77 8.74 -20.66
C ASP A 207 22.13 9.43 -20.84
N GLU A 208 22.23 10.74 -20.57
CA GLU A 208 23.48 11.51 -20.59
C GLU A 208 24.20 11.47 -19.22
N CYS A 209 23.61 10.85 -18.21
CA CYS A 209 24.12 10.81 -16.83
C CYS A 209 24.71 9.44 -16.47
N GLU A 210 25.60 9.42 -15.48
CA GLU A 210 26.22 8.20 -14.95
C GLU A 210 25.87 8.00 -13.47
N VAL A 211 25.38 6.82 -13.09
CA VAL A 211 25.24 6.44 -11.68
C VAL A 211 26.60 5.98 -11.15
N VAL A 212 27.30 6.86 -10.45
CA VAL A 212 28.64 6.60 -9.89
C VAL A 212 28.58 5.68 -8.68
N PHE A 213 27.51 5.81 -7.88
CA PHE A 213 27.31 5.03 -6.67
C PHE A 213 25.82 4.85 -6.39
N SER A 214 25.43 3.68 -5.90
CA SER A 214 24.07 3.43 -5.40
C SER A 214 24.09 2.47 -4.23
N SER A 215 23.36 2.82 -3.18
CA SER A 215 23.15 2.03 -1.97
C SER A 215 21.73 2.28 -1.41
N SER A 216 21.44 1.70 -0.25
CA SER A 216 20.23 2.00 0.52
C SER A 216 20.20 3.42 1.12
N ASP A 217 21.34 4.08 1.29
CA ASP A 217 21.44 5.38 1.97
C ASP A 217 21.78 6.55 1.03
N SER A 218 22.27 6.26 -0.18
CA SER A 218 22.69 7.30 -1.11
C SER A 218 22.74 6.82 -2.56
N VAL A 219 22.40 7.73 -3.47
CA VAL A 219 22.63 7.59 -4.90
C VAL A 219 23.42 8.79 -5.36
N VAL A 220 24.54 8.54 -6.02
CA VAL A 220 25.40 9.58 -6.61
C VAL A 220 25.29 9.51 -8.12
N VAL A 221 24.82 10.61 -8.71
CA VAL A 221 24.62 10.73 -10.15
C VAL A 221 25.54 11.81 -10.67
N ARG A 222 26.41 11.44 -11.61
CA ARG A 222 27.25 12.38 -12.34
C ARG A 222 26.49 12.93 -13.53
N LEU A 223 26.37 14.25 -13.53
CA LEU A 223 25.74 15.04 -14.56
C LEU A 223 26.79 15.59 -15.52
N PRO A 224 26.47 15.70 -16.82
CA PRO A 224 27.37 16.34 -17.78
C PRO A 224 27.55 17.82 -17.45
N GLU A 225 28.64 18.41 -17.95
CA GLU A 225 28.84 19.86 -17.91
C GLU A 225 27.77 20.61 -18.72
N SER A 226 27.52 21.86 -18.35
CA SER A 226 26.71 22.77 -19.15
C SER A 226 27.56 23.35 -20.30
N ASN A 227 27.05 23.25 -21.52
CA ASN A 227 27.77 23.69 -22.72
C ASN A 227 27.46 25.15 -23.06
N GLY A 228 27.50 26.10 -22.10
CA GLY A 228 27.43 27.56 -22.29
C GLY A 228 26.15 28.15 -22.95
N TYR A 229 25.33 27.31 -23.57
CA TYR A 229 24.03 27.56 -24.21
C TYR A 229 22.94 26.66 -23.58
N LYS A 230 23.30 25.90 -22.52
CA LYS A 230 22.48 24.84 -21.91
C LYS A 230 21.87 25.30 -20.58
N PRO A 231 20.83 24.59 -20.11
CA PRO A 231 20.15 24.92 -18.87
C PRO A 231 21.08 24.84 -17.65
N GLU A 232 20.94 25.77 -16.71
CA GLU A 232 21.84 25.94 -15.56
C GLU A 232 21.53 24.99 -14.40
N HIS A 233 20.37 24.34 -14.42
CA HIS A 233 19.90 23.51 -13.33
C HIS A 233 19.50 22.13 -13.83
N ALA A 234 19.70 21.13 -12.98
CA ALA A 234 19.20 19.79 -13.16
C ALA A 234 18.39 19.36 -11.93
N CYS A 235 17.28 18.67 -12.15
CA CYS A 235 16.55 17.91 -11.14
C CYS A 235 16.83 16.43 -11.35
N VAL A 236 17.51 15.84 -10.37
CA VAL A 236 17.78 14.41 -10.29
C VAL A 236 16.67 13.74 -9.50
N MET A 237 16.01 12.77 -10.10
CA MET A 237 14.90 12.02 -9.52
C MET A 237 15.36 10.59 -9.22
N VAL A 238 15.41 10.23 -7.94
CA VAL A 238 15.84 8.91 -7.46
C VAL A 238 14.69 8.24 -6.72
N THR A 239 14.52 6.93 -6.89
CA THR A 239 13.66 6.14 -6.00
C THR A 239 14.46 5.40 -4.94
N TYR A 240 13.89 5.30 -3.74
CA TYR A 240 14.32 4.35 -2.72
C TYR A 240 13.21 3.34 -2.47
N THR A 241 13.52 2.06 -2.65
CA THR A 241 12.63 0.95 -2.27
C THR A 241 12.70 0.74 -0.77
N HIS A 242 11.54 0.70 -0.12
CA HIS A 242 11.40 0.51 1.33
C HIS A 242 10.89 -0.88 1.64
N LEU A 243 11.28 -1.41 2.80
CA LEU A 243 10.76 -2.66 3.34
C LEU A 243 9.32 -2.47 3.83
N VAL A 244 8.38 -2.46 2.89
CA VAL A 244 6.93 -2.50 3.08
C VAL A 244 6.30 -2.87 1.74
N PRO A 245 5.21 -3.67 1.70
CA PRO A 245 4.56 -4.00 0.43
C PRO A 245 4.09 -2.73 -0.29
N ASP A 246 4.28 -2.65 -1.60
CA ASP A 246 3.66 -1.60 -2.42
C ASP A 246 2.14 -1.77 -2.36
N VAL A 247 1.40 -0.73 -2.01
CA VAL A 247 -0.07 -0.78 -1.87
C VAL A 247 -0.79 -1.13 -3.19
N PHE A 248 -0.11 -0.96 -4.33
CA PHE A 248 -0.58 -1.33 -5.66
C PHE A 248 0.08 -2.60 -6.21
N ALA A 249 0.88 -3.31 -5.40
CA ALA A 249 1.50 -4.57 -5.80
C ALA A 249 0.45 -5.59 -6.27
N PRO A 250 0.68 -6.25 -7.42
CA PRO A 250 -0.27 -7.21 -7.98
C PRO A 250 -0.53 -8.40 -7.05
N HIS A 251 0.46 -8.81 -6.24
CA HIS A 251 0.29 -9.96 -5.34
C HIS A 251 -0.16 -9.59 -3.91
N LEU A 252 -0.28 -8.30 -3.57
CA LEU A 252 -0.66 -7.90 -2.22
C LEU A 252 -2.01 -8.45 -1.78
N MET A 253 -2.97 -8.47 -2.70
CA MET A 253 -4.31 -8.97 -2.43
C MET A 253 -4.30 -10.49 -2.16
N GLU A 254 -3.60 -11.28 -2.96
CA GLU A 254 -3.54 -12.74 -2.74
C GLU A 254 -2.72 -13.10 -1.50
N PHE A 255 -1.64 -12.36 -1.24
CA PHE A 255 -0.89 -12.51 0.00
C PHE A 255 -1.76 -12.20 1.23
N THR A 256 -2.54 -11.13 1.19
CA THR A 256 -3.52 -10.81 2.24
C THR A 256 -4.54 -11.93 2.43
N ARG A 257 -5.08 -12.49 1.34
CA ARG A 257 -5.99 -13.65 1.42
C ARG A 257 -5.33 -14.86 2.05
N THR A 258 -4.04 -15.08 1.79
CA THR A 258 -3.29 -16.19 2.40
C THR A 258 -3.19 -16.03 3.91
N ILE A 259 -2.89 -14.81 4.39
CA ILE A 259 -2.91 -14.48 5.83
C ILE A 259 -4.30 -14.72 6.41
N VAL A 260 -5.36 -14.24 5.76
CA VAL A 260 -6.74 -14.43 6.25
C VAL A 260 -7.10 -15.92 6.33
N ARG A 261 -6.77 -16.70 5.29
CA ARG A 261 -7.03 -18.14 5.26
C ARG A 261 -6.26 -18.89 6.36
N SER A 262 -5.04 -18.48 6.70
CA SER A 262 -4.25 -19.16 7.73
C SER A 262 -4.83 -19.03 9.15
N TYR A 263 -5.79 -18.12 9.35
CA TYR A 263 -6.51 -17.93 10.62
C TYR A 263 -7.95 -18.45 10.59
N SER A 264 -8.38 -19.11 9.50
CA SER A 264 -9.76 -19.55 9.31
C SER A 264 -10.22 -20.67 10.27
N ASP A 265 -9.30 -21.34 10.97
CA ASP A 265 -9.59 -22.35 11.97
C ASP A 265 -9.84 -21.78 13.37
N ILE A 266 -9.63 -20.47 13.56
CA ILE A 266 -9.81 -19.77 14.82
C ILE A 266 -11.16 -19.02 14.77
N PRO A 267 -12.01 -19.13 15.81
CA PRO A 267 -13.33 -18.48 15.83
C PRO A 267 -13.22 -16.97 16.14
N LEU A 268 -12.50 -16.25 15.29
CA LEU A 268 -12.40 -14.80 15.30
C LEU A 268 -13.76 -14.18 14.93
N ALA A 269 -14.13 -13.09 15.61
CA ALA A 269 -15.33 -12.32 15.26
C ALA A 269 -15.11 -11.38 14.07
N GLY A 270 -13.85 -11.19 13.66
CA GLY A 270 -13.53 -10.41 12.47
C GLY A 270 -12.03 -10.28 12.21
N ALA A 271 -11.72 -9.58 11.14
CA ALA A 271 -10.38 -9.11 10.81
C ALA A 271 -10.39 -7.59 10.78
N MET A 272 -9.28 -6.98 11.17
CA MET A 272 -9.11 -5.53 11.11
C MET A 272 -7.77 -5.15 10.51
N ARG A 273 -7.65 -3.87 10.15
CA ARG A 273 -6.41 -3.19 9.80
C ARG A 273 -6.48 -1.84 10.47
N ASP A 274 -5.51 -1.51 11.30
CA ASP A 274 -5.53 -0.28 12.10
C ASP A 274 -5.49 0.97 11.19
N GLU A 275 -4.60 0.95 10.19
CA GLU A 275 -4.45 2.02 9.20
C GLU A 275 -4.24 1.44 7.79
N TRP A 276 -4.74 2.11 6.75
CA TRP A 276 -4.52 1.68 5.36
C TRP A 276 -4.22 2.86 4.44
N GLY A 277 -3.18 2.72 3.64
CA GLY A 277 -2.72 3.75 2.70
C GLY A 277 -1.22 3.69 2.52
N PHE A 278 -0.68 4.68 1.81
CA PHE A 278 0.77 4.90 1.83
C PHE A 278 1.23 5.10 3.26
N PRO A 279 2.41 4.57 3.60
CA PRO A 279 2.87 4.66 4.97
C PRO A 279 2.93 6.12 5.42
N PRO A 280 2.26 6.51 6.52
CA PRO A 280 2.60 7.77 7.16
C PRO A 280 4.09 7.68 7.51
N SER A 281 4.85 8.77 7.36
CA SER A 281 6.30 8.66 7.56
C SER A 281 6.87 9.84 8.31
N PHE A 282 7.65 9.53 9.34
CA PHE A 282 8.60 10.45 9.93
C PHE A 282 10.01 10.22 9.35
N PRO A 283 10.79 11.30 9.17
CA PRO A 283 10.42 12.69 9.42
C PRO A 283 9.55 13.26 8.28
N ALA A 284 8.48 13.96 8.65
CA ALA A 284 7.49 14.51 7.71
C ALA A 284 7.97 15.82 7.04
N ASP A 285 9.07 16.40 7.53
CA ASP A 285 9.68 17.65 7.04
C ASP A 285 10.07 17.57 5.56
N ARG A 286 10.55 16.41 5.09
CA ARG A 286 10.95 16.24 3.68
C ARG A 286 9.77 16.09 2.74
N MET A 287 8.69 15.43 3.18
CA MET A 287 7.45 15.39 2.39
C MET A 287 6.79 16.77 2.34
N THR A 288 6.77 17.50 3.47
CA THR A 288 6.21 18.86 3.53
C THR A 288 7.03 19.89 2.76
N SER A 289 8.34 19.69 2.60
CA SER A 289 9.18 20.54 1.73
C SER A 289 9.03 20.24 0.22
N GLY A 290 8.22 19.25 -0.17
CA GLY A 290 7.87 18.99 -1.57
C GLY A 290 8.97 18.33 -2.40
N LYS A 291 9.97 17.70 -1.77
CA LYS A 291 11.08 17.01 -2.43
C LYS A 291 11.05 15.49 -2.29
N HIS A 292 10.05 14.97 -1.58
CA HIS A 292 9.90 13.56 -1.27
C HIS A 292 8.43 13.17 -1.40
N PHE A 293 8.16 12.12 -2.18
CA PHE A 293 6.82 11.61 -2.44
C PHE A 293 6.80 10.08 -2.37
N TRP A 294 5.68 9.49 -1.99
CA TRP A 294 5.49 8.05 -2.22
C TRP A 294 5.35 7.77 -3.72
N TYR A 295 5.93 6.66 -4.17
CA TYR A 295 5.93 6.26 -5.57
C TYR A 295 5.69 4.76 -5.70
N SER A 296 4.84 4.39 -6.65
CA SER A 296 4.59 2.99 -6.98
C SER A 296 4.74 2.82 -8.48
N GLN A 297 5.62 1.91 -8.89
CA GLN A 297 5.73 1.50 -10.28
C GLN A 297 4.42 0.87 -10.79
N HIS A 298 3.68 0.19 -9.91
CA HIS A 298 2.42 -0.49 -10.26
C HIS A 298 1.23 0.47 -10.39
N TYR A 299 1.31 1.67 -9.80
CA TYR A 299 0.33 2.73 -10.00
C TYR A 299 0.68 3.66 -11.18
N ALA A 300 1.97 3.89 -11.40
CA ALA A 300 2.45 4.81 -12.44
C ALA A 300 2.44 4.23 -13.86
N ALA A 301 2.27 2.91 -14.01
CA ALA A 301 2.29 2.19 -15.28
C ALA A 301 0.96 2.21 -16.05
#